data_AF-A0ABD4WWS9-F1
#
_entry.id   AF-A0ABD4WWS9-F1
#
_cell.length_a   1.000
_cell.length_b   1.000
_cell.length_c   1.000
_cell.angle_alpha   90.00
_cell.angle_beta   90.00
_cell.angle_gamma   90.00
#
_symmetry.space_group_name_H-M   'P 1'
#
loop_
_entity.id
_entity.type
_entity.pdbx_description
1 polymer ?
#
loop_
_entity_poly.entity_id
_entity_poly.type
_entity_poly.pdbx_seq_one_letter_code
_entity_poly.pdbx_strand_id
1 'polypeptide(L)'
;PFINLDLPKNHLNNHLISASQSFAYIKGVPKKVNNVYAGKYGHQLKDFYARIQNAAKAVKRDTEIEIVKEQVHEVAYTTIVGLDKYVHEANHKGTTLSLDEMCRLVYQIAYNQFDNLLKGNTEEQSSEADIHTEAETAALFTPTHIIRKEMVPTWLKAEQEQKECTQETAISLDQQLEMIQLKQDLGQELMPEEESLLQEHSTTYSSLEMAQLKQDLGQALTPEEQALLYQEDQLKGSVS
;
A
#
# COMPACT_ATOMS: atom_id res chain seq x y z
N PRO A 1 -10.52 -48.49 -23.68
CA PRO A 1 -11.92 -48.01 -23.70
C PRO A 1 -12.02 -46.64 -23.02
N PHE A 2 -11.92 -45.57 -23.81
CA PHE A 2 -12.08 -44.20 -23.34
C PHE A 2 -13.58 -43.94 -23.16
N ILE A 3 -13.99 -43.68 -21.92
CA ILE A 3 -15.36 -43.29 -21.61
C ILE A 3 -15.42 -41.79 -21.86
N ASN A 4 -16.03 -41.41 -22.99
CA ASN A 4 -16.44 -40.03 -23.25
C ASN A 4 -17.46 -39.65 -22.17
N LEU A 5 -17.03 -38.84 -21.21
CA LEU A 5 -17.92 -38.13 -20.30
C LEU A 5 -18.25 -36.81 -20.98
N ASP A 6 -19.32 -36.79 -21.77
CA ASP A 6 -19.92 -35.55 -22.26
C ASP A 6 -20.32 -34.70 -21.05
N LEU A 7 -19.53 -33.66 -20.77
CA LEU A 7 -19.91 -32.62 -19.83
C LEU A 7 -21.07 -31.82 -20.46
N PRO A 8 -22.19 -31.59 -19.75
CA PRO A 8 -23.18 -30.66 -20.24
C PRO A 8 -22.55 -29.26 -20.30
N LYS A 9 -22.53 -28.68 -21.50
CA LYS A 9 -22.23 -27.26 -21.74
C LYS A 9 -23.30 -26.42 -21.05
N ASN A 10 -23.15 -26.22 -19.74
CA ASN A 10 -23.84 -25.16 -19.04
C ASN A 10 -23.12 -23.87 -19.42
N HIS A 11 -23.59 -23.22 -20.48
CA HIS A 11 -23.45 -21.78 -20.62
C HIS A 11 -24.00 -21.17 -19.34
N LEU A 12 -23.11 -20.87 -18.38
CA LEU A 12 -23.38 -20.01 -17.23
C LEU A 12 -23.57 -18.58 -17.77
N ASN A 13 -24.66 -18.40 -18.49
CA ASN A 13 -25.22 -17.09 -18.74
C ASN A 13 -25.70 -16.60 -17.37
N ASN A 14 -24.93 -15.67 -16.79
CA ASN A 14 -25.12 -14.99 -15.50
C ASN A 14 -26.44 -14.18 -15.40
N HIS A 15 -27.51 -14.59 -16.09
CA HIS A 15 -28.81 -13.91 -16.09
C HIS A 15 -29.70 -14.29 -14.88
N LEU A 16 -29.19 -15.13 -13.97
CA LEU A 16 -29.86 -15.53 -12.73
C LEU A 16 -29.05 -15.12 -11.49
N ILE A 17 -28.52 -13.88 -11.45
CA ILE A 17 -28.44 -13.19 -10.15
C ILE A 17 -29.89 -12.95 -9.75
N SER A 18 -30.36 -13.89 -8.94
CA SER A 18 -31.72 -14.06 -8.50
C SER A 18 -32.38 -12.74 -8.07
N ALA A 19 -33.59 -12.50 -8.59
CA ALA A 19 -34.51 -11.48 -8.09
C ALA A 19 -34.82 -11.61 -6.58
N SER A 20 -34.35 -12.67 -5.90
CA SER A 20 -34.40 -12.83 -4.43
C SER A 20 -33.37 -12.01 -3.66
N GLN A 21 -32.33 -11.46 -4.30
CA GLN A 21 -31.33 -10.59 -3.68
C GLN A 21 -31.47 -9.12 -4.13
N SER A 22 -32.63 -8.71 -4.63
CA SER A 22 -32.88 -7.30 -4.91
C SER A 22 -33.00 -6.53 -3.59
N PHE A 23 -31.87 -6.07 -3.07
CA PHE A 23 -31.88 -5.08 -2.00
C PHE A 23 -32.68 -3.88 -2.49
N ALA A 24 -33.60 -3.41 -1.64
CA ALA A 24 -34.46 -2.27 -1.98
C ALA A 24 -33.58 -1.09 -2.39
N TYR A 25 -33.86 -0.53 -3.57
CA TYR A 25 -33.16 0.64 -4.07
C TYR A 25 -33.16 1.75 -3.01
N ILE A 26 -31.97 2.17 -2.58
CA ILE A 26 -31.84 3.19 -1.54
C ILE A 26 -31.98 4.56 -2.20
N LYS A 27 -33.10 5.22 -1.87
CA LYS A 27 -33.41 6.55 -2.40
C LYS A 27 -32.31 7.55 -2.06
N GLY A 28 -31.85 8.28 -3.08
CA GLY A 28 -30.84 9.32 -2.94
C GLY A 28 -29.40 8.84 -3.16
N VAL A 29 -29.17 7.54 -3.35
CA VAL A 29 -27.85 6.98 -3.71
C VAL A 29 -27.80 6.69 -5.22
N PRO A 30 -26.67 6.92 -5.91
CA PRO A 30 -26.55 6.66 -7.34
C PRO A 30 -26.90 5.21 -7.69
N LYS A 31 -27.60 5.01 -8.82
CA LYS A 31 -28.08 3.68 -9.25
C LYS A 31 -26.94 2.66 -9.38
N LYS A 32 -25.81 3.08 -9.95
CA LYS A 32 -24.61 2.23 -10.11
C LYS A 32 -24.07 1.73 -8.76
N VAL A 33 -24.00 2.62 -7.76
CA VAL A 33 -23.56 2.26 -6.41
C VAL A 33 -24.56 1.33 -5.74
N ASN A 34 -25.86 1.64 -5.82
CA ASN A 34 -26.92 0.78 -5.28
C ASN A 34 -26.85 -0.65 -5.83
N ASN A 35 -26.77 -0.79 -7.16
CA ASN A 35 -26.79 -2.11 -7.81
C ASN A 35 -25.65 -3.03 -7.36
N VAL A 36 -24.50 -2.48 -6.99
CA VAL A 36 -23.30 -3.25 -6.63
C VAL A 36 -23.18 -3.42 -5.12
N TYR A 37 -23.46 -2.37 -4.36
CA TYR A 37 -23.07 -2.28 -2.95
C TYR A 37 -24.23 -2.28 -1.95
N ALA A 38 -25.50 -2.19 -2.40
CA ALA A 38 -26.64 -2.17 -1.49
C ALA A 38 -26.74 -3.45 -0.64
N GLY A 39 -26.30 -4.59 -1.19
CA GLY A 39 -26.29 -5.84 -0.44
C GLY A 39 -25.21 -5.94 0.63
N LYS A 40 -24.10 -5.21 0.47
CA LYS A 40 -22.98 -5.23 1.42
C LYS A 40 -23.16 -4.23 2.54
N TYR A 41 -23.51 -2.99 2.21
CA TYR A 41 -23.53 -1.88 3.17
C TYR A 41 -24.95 -1.46 3.59
N GLY A 42 -25.98 -1.93 2.89
CA GLY A 42 -27.36 -1.57 3.20
C GLY A 42 -27.56 -0.06 3.32
N HIS A 43 -28.28 0.38 4.36
CA HIS A 43 -28.62 1.79 4.57
C HIS A 43 -27.41 2.70 4.83
N GLN A 44 -26.25 2.15 5.23
CA GLN A 44 -25.03 2.93 5.43
C GLN A 44 -24.54 3.61 4.14
N LEU A 45 -24.91 3.09 2.97
CA LEU A 45 -24.63 3.75 1.69
C LEU A 45 -25.16 5.18 1.62
N LYS A 46 -26.26 5.47 2.32
CA LYS A 46 -26.82 6.83 2.37
C LYS A 46 -25.87 7.78 3.11
N ASP A 47 -25.31 7.32 4.22
CA ASP A 47 -24.35 8.09 5.00
C ASP A 47 -23.04 8.28 4.23
N PHE A 48 -22.55 7.22 3.58
CA PHE A 48 -21.37 7.32 2.72
C PHE A 48 -21.58 8.32 1.58
N TYR A 49 -22.73 8.26 0.91
CA TYR A 49 -23.02 9.20 -0.17
C TYR A 49 -23.15 10.64 0.34
N ALA A 50 -23.71 10.85 1.54
CA ALA A 50 -23.72 12.18 2.17
C ALA A 50 -22.30 12.71 2.43
N ARG A 51 -21.35 11.85 2.84
CA ARG A 51 -19.93 12.22 3.01
C ARG A 51 -19.27 12.59 1.69
N ILE A 52 -19.55 11.85 0.61
CA ILE A 52 -19.07 12.16 -0.74
C ILE A 52 -19.62 13.53 -1.20
N GLN A 53 -20.90 13.80 -0.98
CA GLN A 53 -21.50 15.10 -1.30
C GLN A 53 -20.89 16.24 -0.49
N ASN A 54 -20.56 16.00 0.78
CA ASN A 54 -19.87 16.99 1.62
C ASN A 54 -18.46 17.28 1.12
N ALA A 55 -17.72 16.24 0.67
CA ALA A 55 -16.41 16.40 0.06
C ALA A 55 -16.49 17.24 -1.23
N ALA A 56 -17.44 16.94 -2.12
CA ALA A 56 -17.68 17.75 -3.32
C ALA A 56 -17.99 19.21 -2.97
N LYS A 57 -18.83 19.46 -1.96
CA LYS A 57 -19.14 20.82 -1.49
C LYS A 57 -17.95 21.53 -0.85
N ALA A 58 -17.02 20.81 -0.23
CA ALA A 58 -15.80 21.37 0.33
C ALA A 58 -14.88 21.82 -0.82
N VAL A 59 -14.59 20.90 -1.74
CA VAL A 59 -13.76 21.19 -2.91
C VAL A 59 -14.33 22.34 -3.75
N LYS A 60 -15.65 22.35 -4.01
CA LYS A 60 -16.30 23.47 -4.70
C LYS A 60 -16.12 24.82 -4.00
N ARG A 61 -16.10 24.83 -2.66
CA ARG A 61 -15.87 26.06 -1.89
C ARG A 61 -14.40 26.50 -1.96
N ASP A 62 -13.49 25.55 -1.98
CA ASP A 62 -12.05 25.82 -1.94
C ASP A 62 -11.49 26.22 -3.31
N THR A 63 -12.13 25.81 -4.41
CA THR A 63 -11.62 26.04 -5.78
C THR A 63 -12.54 26.83 -6.70
N GLU A 64 -13.75 27.20 -6.24
CA GLU A 64 -14.78 27.93 -7.00
C GLU A 64 -15.24 27.25 -8.31
N ILE A 65 -14.83 26.00 -8.58
CA ILE A 65 -15.18 25.24 -9.79
C ILE A 65 -16.54 24.54 -9.64
N GLU A 66 -17.29 24.46 -10.74
CA GLU A 66 -18.54 23.72 -10.79
C GLU A 66 -18.32 22.21 -10.90
N ILE A 67 -18.73 21.47 -9.86
CA ILE A 67 -18.74 20.00 -9.88
C ILE A 67 -20.13 19.54 -10.33
N VAL A 68 -20.18 18.85 -11.47
CA VAL A 68 -21.42 18.36 -12.07
C VAL A 68 -21.87 17.06 -11.37
N LYS A 69 -23.18 16.82 -11.35
CA LYS A 69 -23.80 15.65 -10.72
C LYS A 69 -23.21 14.32 -11.21
N GLU A 70 -22.91 14.22 -12.49
CA GLU A 70 -22.31 13.04 -13.12
C GLU A 70 -20.93 12.72 -12.52
N GLN A 71 -20.09 13.75 -12.31
CA GLN A 71 -18.79 13.60 -11.65
C GLN A 71 -18.96 13.11 -10.21
N VAL A 72 -19.95 13.64 -9.48
CA VAL A 72 -20.26 13.16 -8.12
C VAL A 72 -20.67 11.69 -8.12
N HIS A 73 -21.43 11.23 -9.12
CA HIS A 73 -21.83 9.83 -9.24
C HIS A 73 -20.65 8.91 -9.59
N GLU A 74 -19.74 9.37 -10.44
CA GLU A 74 -18.53 8.63 -10.80
C GLU A 74 -17.60 8.50 -9.60
N VAL A 75 -17.29 9.62 -8.94
CA VAL A 75 -16.47 9.65 -7.71
C VAL A 75 -17.12 8.83 -6.60
N ALA A 76 -18.45 8.83 -6.50
CA ALA A 76 -19.13 7.98 -5.54
C ALA A 76 -18.85 6.48 -5.78
N TYR A 77 -18.87 6.02 -7.03
CA TYR A 77 -18.55 4.63 -7.34
C TYR A 77 -17.10 4.29 -6.99
N THR A 78 -16.14 5.11 -7.44
CA THR A 78 -14.71 4.86 -7.18
C THR A 78 -14.37 4.94 -5.69
N THR A 79 -15.00 5.86 -4.96
CA THR A 79 -14.82 6.01 -3.51
C THR A 79 -15.30 4.77 -2.75
N ILE A 80 -16.48 4.24 -3.08
CA ILE A 80 -17.01 3.03 -2.41
C ILE A 80 -16.16 1.81 -2.76
N VAL A 81 -15.67 1.70 -4.00
CA VAL A 81 -14.69 0.66 -4.37
C VAL A 81 -13.42 0.79 -3.52
N GLY A 82 -12.92 2.01 -3.31
CA GLY A 82 -11.76 2.29 -2.45
C GLY A 82 -12.01 1.88 -1.00
N LEU A 83 -13.15 2.28 -0.42
CA LEU A 83 -13.57 1.85 0.92
C LEU A 83 -13.60 0.33 1.04
N ASP A 84 -14.12 -0.36 0.03
CA ASP A 84 -14.25 -1.81 0.03
C ASP A 84 -12.91 -2.53 0.21
N LYS A 85 -11.86 -2.01 -0.46
CA LYS A 85 -10.50 -2.49 -0.33
C LYS A 85 -9.98 -2.31 1.09
N TYR A 86 -10.14 -1.11 1.66
CA TYR A 86 -9.72 -0.84 3.04
C TYR A 86 -10.44 -1.72 4.06
N VAL A 87 -11.75 -1.92 3.90
CA VAL A 87 -12.54 -2.82 4.76
C VAL A 87 -12.05 -4.25 4.63
N HIS A 88 -11.77 -4.72 3.41
CA HIS A 88 -11.25 -6.06 3.18
C HIS A 88 -9.89 -6.27 3.85
N GLU A 89 -8.96 -5.33 3.68
CA GLU A 89 -7.63 -5.37 4.29
C GLU A 89 -7.67 -5.29 5.82
N ALA A 90 -8.51 -4.42 6.38
CA ALA A 90 -8.69 -4.30 7.83
C ALA A 90 -9.21 -5.62 8.43
N ASN A 91 -10.22 -6.22 7.80
CA ASN A 91 -10.77 -7.50 8.24
C ASN A 91 -9.73 -8.63 8.16
N HIS A 92 -8.88 -8.65 7.13
CA HIS A 92 -7.79 -9.62 7.03
C HIS A 92 -6.77 -9.47 8.17
N LYS A 93 -6.58 -8.26 8.69
CA LYS A 93 -5.72 -7.98 9.86
C LYS A 93 -6.43 -8.23 11.20
N GLY A 94 -7.67 -8.72 11.19
CA GLY A 94 -8.47 -8.96 12.40
C GLY A 94 -9.12 -7.70 12.99
N THR A 95 -9.06 -6.57 12.29
CA THR A 95 -9.63 -5.29 12.74
C THR A 95 -10.92 -4.99 11.99
N THR A 96 -12.01 -4.78 12.73
CA THR A 96 -13.28 -4.33 12.13
C THR A 96 -13.40 -2.81 12.18
N LEU A 97 -13.63 -2.17 11.04
CA LEU A 97 -13.85 -0.73 10.98
C LEU A 97 -15.24 -0.35 11.50
N SER A 98 -15.28 0.66 12.36
CA SER A 98 -16.53 1.29 12.79
C SER A 98 -17.17 2.12 11.68
N LEU A 99 -18.47 2.40 11.80
CA LEU A 99 -19.19 3.24 10.82
C LEU A 99 -18.60 4.64 10.70
N ASP A 100 -18.13 5.21 11.81
CA ASP A 100 -17.53 6.55 11.81
C ASP A 100 -16.20 6.56 11.06
N GLU A 101 -15.34 5.55 11.29
CA GLU A 101 -14.09 5.39 10.54
C GLU A 101 -14.33 5.18 9.05
N MET A 102 -15.32 4.36 8.69
CA MET A 102 -15.73 4.18 7.29
C MET A 102 -16.20 5.50 6.68
N CYS A 103 -17.02 6.28 7.40
CA CYS A 103 -17.46 7.60 6.93
C CYS A 103 -16.30 8.59 6.76
N ARG A 104 -15.32 8.56 7.67
CA ARG A 104 -14.10 9.37 7.60
C ARG A 104 -13.26 9.00 6.39
N LEU A 105 -13.04 7.71 6.16
CA LEU A 105 -12.30 7.20 5.00
C LEU A 105 -13.01 7.57 3.70
N VAL A 106 -14.33 7.38 3.62
CA VAL A 106 -15.13 7.79 2.46
C VAL A 106 -14.96 9.26 2.14
N TYR A 107 -15.02 10.13 3.16
CA TYR A 107 -14.81 11.56 2.97
C TYR A 107 -13.41 11.86 2.42
N GLN A 108 -12.37 11.28 3.03
CA GLN A 108 -10.97 11.51 2.63
C GLN A 108 -10.71 11.02 1.20
N ILE A 109 -11.14 9.80 0.87
CA ILE A 109 -11.00 9.23 -0.46
C ILE A 109 -11.73 10.12 -1.47
N ALA A 110 -12.99 10.47 -1.22
CA ALA A 110 -13.77 11.32 -2.13
C ALA A 110 -13.15 12.70 -2.32
N TYR A 111 -12.69 13.33 -1.23
CA TYR A 111 -12.04 14.64 -1.30
C TYR A 111 -10.81 14.60 -2.20
N ASN A 112 -9.93 13.61 -2.00
CA ASN A 112 -8.73 13.44 -2.82
C ASN A 112 -9.07 13.16 -4.29
N GLN A 113 -10.14 12.39 -4.57
CA GLN A 113 -10.60 12.14 -5.94
C GLN A 113 -11.07 13.44 -6.59
N PHE A 114 -11.87 14.26 -5.91
CA PHE A 114 -12.32 15.55 -6.43
C PHE A 114 -11.16 16.54 -6.61
N ASP A 115 -10.23 16.62 -5.65
CA ASP A 115 -9.04 17.48 -5.74
C ASP A 115 -8.15 17.09 -6.95
N ASN A 116 -7.94 15.79 -7.17
CA ASN A 116 -7.19 15.29 -8.32
C ASN A 116 -7.88 15.58 -9.67
N LEU A 117 -9.21 15.51 -9.73
CA LEU A 117 -9.96 15.89 -10.93
C LEU A 117 -9.72 17.36 -11.29
N LEU A 118 -9.55 18.24 -10.30
CA LEU A 118 -9.26 19.65 -10.54
C LEU A 118 -7.82 19.90 -10.99
N LYS A 119 -6.85 19.20 -10.38
CA LYS A 119 -5.44 19.25 -10.80
C LYS A 119 -5.26 18.76 -12.23
N GLY A 120 -5.94 17.67 -12.61
CA GLY A 120 -5.92 17.15 -13.98
C GLY A 120 -6.46 18.14 -15.04
N ASN A 121 -7.41 19.00 -14.68
CA ASN A 121 -7.94 20.02 -15.58
C ASN A 121 -7.04 21.27 -15.69
N THR A 122 -6.09 21.46 -14.78
CA THR A 122 -5.22 22.66 -14.74
C THR A 122 -4.01 22.52 -15.69
N GLU A 123 -3.62 21.30 -16.05
CA GLU A 123 -2.47 21.05 -16.95
C GLU A 123 -2.83 21.07 -18.46
N GLU A 124 -4.12 21.14 -18.84
CA GLU A 124 -4.57 21.13 -20.25
C GLU A 124 -5.18 22.46 -20.75
N GLN A 125 -5.05 23.57 -20.02
CA GLN A 125 -5.48 24.88 -20.51
C GLN A 125 -4.32 25.88 -20.63
N SER A 126 -3.40 25.59 -21.55
CA SER A 126 -2.51 26.60 -22.12
C SER A 126 -2.21 26.28 -23.58
N SER A 127 -3.19 26.46 -24.48
CA SER A 127 -2.98 27.21 -25.73
C SER A 127 -4.28 27.34 -26.53
N GLU A 128 -4.43 28.58 -27.02
CA GLU A 128 -5.09 28.99 -28.25
C GLU A 128 -6.55 29.46 -28.16
N ALA A 129 -6.67 30.79 -28.24
CA ALA A 129 -7.88 31.53 -28.52
C ALA A 129 -8.19 31.49 -30.03
N ASP A 130 -9.49 31.39 -30.31
CA ASP A 130 -10.25 32.07 -31.38
C ASP A 130 -9.77 31.98 -32.84
N ILE A 131 -10.55 31.29 -33.70
CA ILE A 131 -11.19 31.88 -34.90
C ILE A 131 -12.11 30.88 -35.61
N HIS A 132 -13.36 31.29 -35.82
CA HIS A 132 -14.37 30.63 -36.66
C HIS A 132 -13.88 30.41 -38.11
N THR A 133 -14.17 29.25 -38.74
CA THR A 133 -14.56 29.08 -40.18
C THR A 133 -15.03 27.64 -40.43
N GLU A 134 -16.11 27.48 -41.20
CA GLU A 134 -16.75 26.23 -41.62
C GLU A 134 -15.91 25.33 -42.56
N ALA A 135 -16.39 24.09 -42.71
CA ALA A 135 -16.31 23.16 -43.85
C ALA A 135 -15.42 21.91 -43.72
N GLU A 136 -16.12 20.77 -43.78
CA GLU A 136 -15.78 19.47 -44.38
C GLU A 136 -14.31 19.21 -44.77
N THR A 137 -13.71 18.14 -44.23
CA THR A 137 -13.52 16.87 -44.95
C THR A 137 -12.70 15.87 -44.11
N ALA A 138 -13.04 14.60 -44.30
CA ALA A 138 -12.48 13.45 -43.61
C ALA A 138 -10.95 13.31 -43.77
N ALA A 139 -10.26 13.03 -42.67
CA ALA A 139 -8.96 12.37 -42.67
C ALA A 139 -8.90 11.38 -41.50
N LEU A 140 -8.62 10.13 -41.84
CA LEU A 140 -8.56 8.96 -40.98
C LEU A 140 -7.45 9.14 -39.92
N PHE A 141 -7.83 9.11 -38.64
CA PHE A 141 -6.89 9.09 -37.52
C PHE A 141 -6.09 7.79 -37.53
N THR A 142 -4.79 7.87 -37.83
CA THR A 142 -3.83 6.81 -37.48
C THR A 142 -3.43 6.96 -36.02
N PRO A 143 -3.40 5.87 -35.23
CA PRO A 143 -3.03 5.97 -33.82
C PRO A 143 -1.54 6.28 -33.70
N THR A 144 -1.20 7.48 -33.26
CA THR A 144 0.15 7.86 -32.85
C THR A 144 0.53 7.05 -31.61
N HIS A 145 1.63 6.31 -31.69
CA HIS A 145 2.23 5.59 -30.56
C HIS A 145 2.62 6.60 -29.48
N ILE A 146 1.81 6.73 -28.42
CA ILE A 146 2.18 7.49 -27.23
C ILE A 146 3.14 6.63 -26.40
N ILE A 147 4.45 6.82 -26.61
CA ILE A 147 5.45 6.31 -25.68
C ILE A 147 5.41 7.26 -24.46
N ARG A 148 4.67 6.88 -23.42
CA ARG A 148 4.77 7.55 -22.12
C ARG A 148 6.17 7.31 -21.58
N LYS A 149 6.98 8.36 -21.45
CA LYS A 149 8.13 8.33 -20.54
C LYS A 149 7.57 8.46 -19.14
N GLU A 150 7.54 7.36 -18.41
CA GLU A 150 7.17 7.33 -16.99
C GLU A 150 8.10 8.28 -16.24
N MET A 151 7.59 9.44 -15.84
CA MET A 151 8.33 10.34 -14.97
C MET A 151 8.26 9.79 -13.56
N VAL A 152 9.43 9.35 -13.09
CA VAL A 152 9.64 8.96 -11.70
C VAL A 152 9.17 10.09 -10.78
N PRO A 153 8.22 9.81 -9.86
CA PRO A 153 7.71 10.81 -8.93
C PRO A 153 8.82 11.44 -8.10
N THR A 154 8.68 12.73 -7.77
CA THR A 154 9.64 13.48 -6.94
C THR A 154 9.85 12.87 -5.55
N TRP A 155 8.86 12.14 -5.02
CA TRP A 155 9.02 11.42 -3.75
C TRP A 155 9.96 10.19 -3.86
N LEU A 156 10.06 9.56 -5.04
CA LEU A 156 11.03 8.48 -5.27
C LEU A 156 12.46 9.03 -5.39
N LYS A 157 12.60 10.30 -5.82
CA LYS A 157 13.89 11.01 -5.79
C LYS A 157 14.30 11.40 -4.37
N ALA A 158 13.34 11.77 -3.52
CA ALA A 158 13.60 12.10 -2.12
C ALA A 158 14.16 10.92 -1.32
N GLU A 159 13.75 9.68 -1.63
CA GLU A 159 14.31 8.47 -1.02
C GLU A 159 15.75 8.18 -1.48
N GLN A 160 16.10 8.55 -2.71
CA GLN A 160 17.48 8.47 -3.19
C GLN A 160 18.41 9.52 -2.56
N GLU A 161 17.92 10.73 -2.29
CA GLU A 161 18.69 11.77 -1.59
C GLU A 161 18.78 11.50 -0.07
N GLN A 162 17.85 10.74 0.51
CA GLN A 162 17.92 10.36 1.93
C GLN A 162 19.00 9.31 2.23
N LYS A 163 19.50 8.60 1.22
CA LYS A 163 20.66 7.69 1.35
C LYS A 163 21.99 8.41 1.59
N GLU A 164 22.05 9.73 1.41
CA GLU A 164 23.26 10.54 1.67
C GLU A 164 23.22 11.32 3.01
N CYS A 165 22.15 11.21 3.80
CA CYS A 165 22.17 11.72 5.17
C CYS A 165 22.68 10.64 6.13
N THR A 166 23.98 10.35 6.04
CA THR A 166 24.70 9.57 7.04
C THR A 166 24.74 10.37 8.34
N GLN A 167 23.68 10.30 9.13
CA GLN A 167 23.80 10.56 10.56
C GLN A 167 24.50 9.34 11.15
N GLU A 168 25.80 9.48 11.42
CA GLU A 168 26.59 8.57 12.25
C GLU A 168 26.01 8.55 13.67
N THR A 169 24.86 7.90 13.82
CA THR A 169 24.42 7.42 15.11
C THR A 169 25.28 6.20 15.39
N ALA A 170 25.95 6.14 16.54
CA ALA A 170 26.72 4.97 16.94
C ALA A 170 25.75 3.79 17.17
N ILE A 171 25.45 3.05 16.10
CA ILE A 171 24.59 1.87 16.12
C ILE A 171 25.30 0.82 16.98
N SER A 172 24.58 0.23 17.93
CA SER A 172 25.11 -0.85 18.79
C SER A 172 25.47 -2.07 17.95
N LEU A 173 26.46 -2.86 18.40
CA LEU A 173 26.87 -4.10 17.72
C LEU A 173 25.68 -5.04 17.47
N ASP A 174 24.78 -5.18 18.45
CA ASP A 174 23.57 -6.00 18.32
C ASP A 174 22.63 -5.51 17.22
N GLN A 175 22.48 -4.17 17.08
CA GLN A 175 21.65 -3.57 16.06
C GLN A 175 22.27 -3.72 14.66
N GLN A 176 23.60 -3.70 14.57
CA GLN A 176 24.30 -3.98 13.31
C GLN A 176 24.08 -5.43 12.87
N LEU A 177 24.18 -6.38 13.81
CA LEU A 177 23.92 -7.80 13.55
C LEU A 177 22.46 -8.06 13.15
N GLU A 178 21.49 -7.42 13.81
CA GLU A 178 20.06 -7.52 13.46
C GLU A 178 19.77 -6.99 12.05
N MET A 179 20.39 -5.86 11.68
CA MET A 179 20.26 -5.31 10.33
C MET A 179 20.84 -6.24 9.27
N ILE A 180 21.99 -6.88 9.55
CA ILE A 180 22.61 -7.84 8.64
C ILE A 180 21.71 -9.07 8.46
N GLN A 181 21.10 -9.59 9.54
CA GLN A 181 20.15 -10.70 9.46
C GLN A 181 18.93 -10.35 8.59
N LEU A 182 18.36 -9.16 8.77
CA LEU A 182 17.24 -8.69 7.95
C LEU A 182 17.60 -8.58 6.46
N LYS A 183 18.82 -8.16 6.13
CA LYS A 183 19.29 -8.13 4.73
C LYS A 183 19.35 -9.51 4.11
N GLN A 184 19.82 -10.50 4.86
CA GLN A 184 19.87 -11.89 4.42
C GLN A 184 18.46 -12.46 4.18
N ASP A 185 17.51 -12.19 5.10
CA ASP A 185 16.12 -12.63 4.97
C ASP A 185 15.42 -12.02 3.73
N LEU A 186 15.82 -10.81 3.36
CA LEU A 186 15.34 -10.11 2.16
C LEU A 186 16.07 -10.53 0.88
N GLY A 187 17.05 -11.45 0.95
CA GLY A 187 17.83 -11.93 -0.19
C GLY A 187 18.78 -10.88 -0.80
N GLN A 188 19.21 -9.91 0.00
CA GLN A 188 20.17 -8.88 -0.41
C GLN A 188 21.61 -9.39 -0.24
N GLU A 189 22.51 -8.96 -1.13
CA GLU A 189 23.94 -9.27 -1.04
C GLU A 189 24.58 -8.44 0.09
N LEU A 190 25.35 -9.10 0.96
CA LEU A 190 26.04 -8.44 2.05
C LEU A 190 27.29 -7.73 1.56
N MET A 191 27.61 -6.61 2.20
CA MET A 191 28.89 -5.95 1.95
C MET A 191 30.03 -6.74 2.60
N PRO A 192 31.25 -6.75 2.04
CA PRO A 192 32.37 -7.51 2.60
C PRO A 192 32.70 -7.12 4.06
N GLU A 193 32.43 -5.88 4.46
CA GLU A 193 32.55 -5.44 5.86
C GLU A 193 31.52 -6.10 6.78
N GLU A 194 30.29 -6.34 6.30
CA GLU A 194 29.20 -7.00 7.04
C GLU A 194 29.47 -8.50 7.19
N GLU A 195 30.01 -9.13 6.15
CA GLU A 195 30.44 -10.53 6.20
C GLU A 195 31.59 -10.73 7.19
N SER A 196 32.58 -9.82 7.20
CA SER A 196 33.68 -9.86 8.17
C SER A 196 33.17 -9.76 9.61
N LEU A 197 32.20 -8.87 9.86
CA LEU A 197 31.62 -8.67 11.18
C LEU A 197 30.84 -9.89 11.66
N LEU A 198 30.01 -10.50 10.80
CA LEU A 198 29.31 -11.75 11.12
C LEU A 198 30.28 -12.89 11.42
N GLN A 199 31.35 -13.01 10.62
CA GLN A 199 32.36 -14.03 10.79
C GLN A 199 33.06 -13.88 12.14
N GLU A 200 33.47 -12.66 12.49
CA GLU A 200 34.13 -12.34 13.76
C GLU A 200 33.21 -12.59 14.97
N HIS A 201 31.94 -12.21 14.87
CA HIS A 201 30.98 -12.45 15.95
C HIS A 201 30.71 -13.94 16.15
N SER A 202 30.59 -14.70 15.05
CA SER A 202 30.41 -16.17 15.09
C SER A 202 31.61 -16.90 15.68
N THR A 203 32.84 -16.52 15.30
CA THR A 203 34.06 -17.14 15.84
C THR A 203 34.26 -16.80 17.32
N THR A 204 33.93 -15.57 17.72
CA THR A 204 34.01 -15.12 19.12
C THR A 204 33.01 -15.88 19.98
N TYR A 205 31.74 -15.96 19.56
CA TYR A 205 30.70 -16.69 20.28
C TYR A 205 31.04 -18.19 20.39
N SER A 206 31.51 -18.81 19.30
CA SER A 206 31.92 -20.21 19.30
C SER A 206 33.10 -20.47 20.24
N SER A 207 34.09 -19.57 20.29
CA SER A 207 35.24 -19.69 21.20
C SER A 207 34.82 -19.56 22.66
N LEU A 208 33.87 -18.67 22.95
CA LEU A 208 33.30 -18.47 24.28
C LEU A 208 32.52 -19.70 24.77
N GLU A 209 31.66 -20.26 23.90
CA GLU A 209 30.89 -21.48 24.20
C GLU A 209 31.82 -22.67 24.48
N MET A 210 32.91 -22.81 23.72
CA MET A 210 33.93 -23.84 23.95
C MET A 210 34.69 -23.63 25.27
N ALA A 211 34.99 -22.39 25.64
CA ALA A 211 35.63 -22.07 26.92
C ALA A 211 34.70 -22.40 28.10
N GLN A 212 33.41 -22.05 28.01
CA GLN A 212 32.41 -22.40 29.03
C GLN A 212 32.28 -23.91 29.19
N LEU A 213 32.20 -24.65 28.07
CA LEU A 213 32.09 -26.10 28.10
C LEU A 213 33.33 -26.77 28.71
N LYS A 214 34.53 -26.24 28.45
CA LYS A 214 35.75 -26.73 29.11
C LYS A 214 35.76 -26.46 30.61
N GLN A 215 35.27 -25.29 31.03
CA GLN A 215 35.13 -24.94 32.44
C GLN A 215 34.19 -25.93 33.16
N ASP A 216 33.04 -26.22 32.56
CA ASP A 216 32.03 -27.14 33.10
C ASP A 216 32.55 -28.59 33.19
N LEU A 217 33.40 -28.99 32.23
CA LEU A 217 34.06 -30.29 32.21
C LEU A 217 35.30 -30.36 33.13
N GLY A 218 35.66 -29.28 33.81
CA GLY A 218 36.83 -29.21 34.70
C GLY A 218 38.17 -29.31 33.96
N GLN A 219 38.19 -28.98 32.67
CA GLN A 219 39.41 -28.97 31.86
C GLN A 219 40.23 -27.69 32.08
N ALA A 220 41.54 -27.77 31.90
CA ALA A 220 42.42 -26.60 32.04
C ALA A 220 42.14 -25.58 30.92
N LEU A 221 41.71 -24.38 31.31
CA LEU A 221 41.48 -23.26 30.40
C LEU A 221 42.80 -22.58 30.05
N THR A 222 42.98 -22.23 28.77
CA THR A 222 44.10 -21.38 28.36
C THR A 222 43.92 -19.95 28.87
N PRO A 223 45.00 -19.15 28.99
CA PRO A 223 44.90 -17.75 29.43
C PRO A 223 43.96 -16.90 28.55
N GLU A 224 43.85 -17.22 27.26
CA GLU A 224 42.95 -16.55 26.32
C GLU A 224 41.48 -16.91 26.58
N GLU A 225 41.17 -18.18 26.85
CA GLU A 225 39.83 -18.66 27.23
C GLU A 225 39.36 -18.06 28.57
N GLN A 226 40.28 -17.92 29.54
CA GLN A 226 39.98 -17.27 30.82
C GLN A 226 39.67 -15.78 30.66
N ALA A 227 40.37 -15.09 29.77
CA ALA A 227 40.14 -13.68 29.50
C ALA A 227 38.77 -13.44 28.83
N LEU A 228 38.34 -14.33 27.93
CA LEU A 228 37.03 -14.26 27.27
C LEU A 228 35.88 -14.43 28.26
N LEU A 229 35.95 -15.44 29.14
CA LEU A 229 34.93 -15.66 30.18
C LEU A 229 34.85 -14.48 31.16
N TYR A 230 36.00 -13.91 31.54
CA TYR A 230 36.05 -12.73 32.41
C TYR A 230 35.43 -11.48 31.75
N GLN A 231 35.60 -11.29 30.45
CA GLN A 231 34.96 -10.20 29.71
C GLN A 231 33.44 -10.37 29.65
N GLU A 232 32.95 -11.60 29.43
CA GLU A 232 31.51 -11.89 29.44
C GLU A 232 30.88 -11.66 30.82
N ASP A 233 31.55 -12.08 31.90
CA ASP A 233 31.07 -11.87 33.27
C ASP A 233 30.99 -10.38 33.64
N GLN A 234 31.93 -9.56 33.16
CA GLN A 234 31.86 -8.10 33.35
C GLN A 234 30.70 -7.47 32.56
N LEU A 235 30.41 -7.96 31.35
CA LEU A 235 29.27 -7.49 30.56
C LEU A 235 27.93 -7.88 31.21
N LYS A 236 27.81 -9.08 31.78
CA LYS A 236 26.63 -9.53 32.55
C LYS A 236 26.46 -8.79 33.88
N GLY A 237 27.55 -8.45 34.56
CA GLY A 237 27.54 -7.73 35.83
C GLY A 237 27.11 -6.26 35.75
N SER A 238 27.09 -5.67 34.56
CA SER A 238 26.70 -4.27 34.32
C SER A 238 25.18 -4.04 34.17
N VAL A 239 24.36 -5.08 34.35
CA VAL A 239 22.88 -5.04 34.21
C VAL A 239 22.15 -5.10 35.58
N SER A 240 22.79 -4.69 36.69
CA SER A 240 22.14 -4.54 38.01
C SER A 240 21.68 -3.11 38.29
#